data_AF-A0AAI9FTD1-F1
#
_entry.id   AF-A0AAI9FTD1-F1
#
_cell.length_a   1.000
_cell.length_b   1.000
_cell.length_c   1.000
_cell.angle_alpha   90.00
_cell.angle_beta   90.00
_cell.angle_gamma   90.00
#
_symmetry.space_group_name_H-M   'P 1'
#
loop_
_entity.id
_entity.type
_entity.pdbx_description
1 polymer ?
#
loop_
_entity_poly.entity_id
_entity_poly.type
_entity_poly.pdbx_seq_one_letter_code
_entity_poly.pdbx_strand_id
1 'polypeptide(L)'
;MDIYIDTNVLKDFAQAGIDPVVAFAGSPYRLAMTPDLAEEYRTALTHEMVPTPVKLVAKRLLGSSERRGIFGFAGAGRAYSGFGQGVLASEAMASTLKGCTIEEREDRIPRNRTDVFLAALSYGAVILTNDKGSHFNKVKADGGQVYSWIQVSGSHDSVDETLRSIARAVSAAAGSLGKTGED
;
A
#
# COMPACT_ATOMS: atom_id res chain seq x y z
N MET A 1 -11.10 -2.94 7.39
CA MET A 1 -10.79 -2.12 6.21
C MET A 1 -9.46 -2.58 5.65
N ASP A 2 -9.26 -2.61 4.34
CA ASP A 2 -7.97 -3.02 3.79
C ASP A 2 -6.96 -1.85 3.86
N ILE A 3 -5.69 -2.17 4.05
CA ILE A 3 -4.59 -1.21 4.01
C ILE A 3 -3.48 -1.72 3.08
N TYR A 4 -3.06 -0.86 2.16
CA TYR A 4 -1.99 -1.12 1.20
C TYR A 4 -0.80 -0.21 1.54
N ILE A 5 0.40 -0.78 1.57
CA ILE A 5 1.64 -0.05 1.90
C ILE A 5 2.50 0.02 0.65
N ASP A 6 2.62 1.21 0.09
CA ASP A 6 3.44 1.45 -1.09
C ASP A 6 4.94 1.20 -0.80
N THR A 7 5.70 0.82 -1.82
CA THR A 7 7.11 0.47 -1.68
C THR A 7 7.99 1.63 -1.21
N ASN A 8 7.60 2.86 -1.52
CA ASN A 8 8.29 4.06 -1.06
C ASN A 8 8.12 4.38 0.45
N VAL A 9 7.27 3.65 1.17
CA VAL A 9 7.08 3.78 2.64
C VAL A 9 7.84 2.72 3.43
N LEU A 10 8.35 1.67 2.76
CA LEU A 10 9.06 0.57 3.43
C LEU A 10 10.29 1.05 4.20
N LYS A 11 10.97 2.06 3.66
CA LYS A 11 12.14 2.69 4.31
C LYS A 11 11.77 3.33 5.64
N ASP A 12 10.61 3.95 5.74
CA ASP A 12 10.21 4.64 6.97
C ASP A 12 9.83 3.66 8.07
N PHE A 13 9.09 2.58 7.75
CA PHE A 13 8.86 1.47 8.68
C PHE A 13 10.17 0.87 9.17
N ALA A 14 11.11 0.65 8.25
CA ALA A 14 12.42 0.10 8.58
C ALA A 14 13.24 1.04 9.49
N GLN A 15 13.26 2.34 9.20
CA GLN A 15 13.96 3.34 10.01
C GLN A 15 13.34 3.53 11.39
N ALA A 16 12.01 3.42 11.49
CA ALA A 16 11.31 3.47 12.77
C ALA A 16 11.40 2.14 13.55
N GLY A 17 11.97 1.08 12.97
CA GLY A 17 12.04 -0.24 13.58
C GLY A 17 10.68 -0.87 13.81
N ILE A 18 9.72 -0.64 12.90
CA ILE A 18 8.33 -1.10 13.02
C ILE A 18 8.07 -2.22 12.01
N ASP A 19 7.59 -3.36 12.50
CA ASP A 19 7.02 -4.41 11.66
C ASP A 19 5.56 -4.07 11.35
N PRO A 20 5.18 -3.81 10.09
CA PRO A 20 3.81 -3.48 9.74
C PRO A 20 2.83 -4.62 10.06
N VAL A 21 3.29 -5.88 10.08
CA VAL A 21 2.44 -7.02 10.45
C VAL A 21 2.07 -6.95 11.92
N VAL A 22 3.01 -6.60 12.79
CA VAL A 22 2.75 -6.39 14.22
C VAL A 22 1.91 -5.12 14.43
N ALA A 23 2.21 -4.03 13.71
CA ALA A 23 1.48 -2.77 13.81
C ALA A 23 -0.03 -2.93 13.57
N PHE A 24 -0.40 -3.70 12.54
CA PHE A 24 -1.80 -3.87 12.17
C PHE A 24 -2.45 -5.14 12.75
N ALA A 25 -1.72 -5.96 13.51
CA ALA A 25 -2.28 -7.11 14.20
C ALA A 25 -3.31 -6.67 15.25
N GLY A 26 -4.53 -7.21 15.17
CA GLY A 26 -5.63 -6.85 16.07
C GLY A 26 -6.21 -5.44 15.84
N SER A 27 -5.71 -4.71 14.85
CA SER A 27 -6.29 -3.44 14.40
C SER A 27 -7.51 -3.69 13.49
N PRO A 28 -8.35 -2.68 13.20
CA PRO A 28 -9.43 -2.82 12.21
C PRO A 28 -8.92 -2.92 10.76
N TYR A 29 -7.61 -2.83 10.55
CA TYR A 29 -6.96 -2.86 9.24
C TYR A 29 -6.47 -4.27 8.90
N ARG A 30 -6.71 -4.68 7.65
CA ARG A 30 -6.19 -5.91 7.08
C ARG A 30 -5.13 -5.56 6.05
N LEU A 31 -3.93 -6.11 6.21
CA LEU A 31 -2.87 -5.94 5.24
C LEU A 31 -3.26 -6.57 3.91
N ALA A 32 -3.22 -5.76 2.85
CA ALA A 32 -3.52 -6.18 1.50
C ALA A 32 -2.40 -5.73 0.54
N MET A 33 -2.24 -6.47 -0.55
CA MET A 33 -1.33 -6.10 -1.63
C MET A 33 -1.96 -6.42 -3.00
N THR A 34 -1.70 -5.56 -3.97
CA THR A 34 -2.01 -5.85 -5.37
C THR A 34 -0.96 -6.82 -5.94
N PRO A 35 -1.24 -7.51 -7.06
CA PRO A 35 -0.23 -8.28 -7.78
C PRO A 35 1.04 -7.48 -8.10
N ASP A 36 0.91 -6.20 -8.45
CA ASP A 36 2.05 -5.34 -8.73
C ASP A 36 2.83 -4.98 -7.48
N LEU A 37 2.16 -4.61 -6.38
CA LEU A 37 2.85 -4.39 -5.10
C LEU A 37 3.60 -5.64 -4.64
N ALA A 38 3.00 -6.83 -4.81
CA ALA A 38 3.68 -8.08 -4.50
C ALA A 38 4.94 -8.26 -5.35
N GLU A 39 4.92 -7.87 -6.62
CA GLU A 39 6.09 -7.94 -7.50
C GLU A 39 7.14 -6.88 -7.17
N GLU A 40 6.74 -5.67 -6.80
CA GLU A 40 7.65 -4.63 -6.32
C GLU A 40 8.32 -5.03 -5.00
N TYR A 41 7.59 -5.67 -4.07
CA TYR A 41 8.18 -6.23 -2.86
C TYR A 41 9.21 -7.32 -3.19
N ARG A 42 8.92 -8.23 -4.14
CA ARG A 42 9.89 -9.26 -4.56
C ARG A 42 11.14 -8.63 -5.17
N THR A 43 10.96 -7.61 -6.01
CA THR A 43 12.06 -6.85 -6.59
C THR A 43 12.91 -6.20 -5.50
N ALA A 44 12.30 -5.64 -4.46
CA ALA A 44 13.02 -5.07 -3.33
C ALA A 44 13.87 -6.11 -2.57
N LEU A 45 13.43 -7.37 -2.47
CA LEU A 45 14.20 -8.45 -1.84
C LEU A 45 15.48 -8.79 -2.60
N THR A 46 15.43 -8.80 -3.93
CA THR A 46 16.56 -9.19 -4.78
C THR A 46 17.48 -8.02 -5.13
N HIS A 47 17.02 -6.78 -5.03
CA HIS A 47 17.82 -5.61 -5.37
C HIS A 47 18.95 -5.36 -4.37
N GLU A 48 20.19 -5.26 -4.85
CA GLU A 48 21.40 -5.18 -4.00
C GLU A 48 21.44 -3.90 -3.13
N MET A 49 21.03 -2.76 -3.71
CA MET A 49 21.05 -1.46 -3.02
C MET A 49 19.98 -1.30 -1.93
N VAL A 50 19.03 -2.24 -1.79
CA VAL A 50 17.97 -2.14 -0.79
C VAL A 50 18.52 -2.63 0.56
N PRO A 51 18.50 -1.80 1.63
CA PRO A 51 19.04 -2.20 2.93
C PRO A 51 18.29 -3.39 3.55
N THR A 52 18.99 -4.22 4.33
CA THR A 52 18.43 -5.40 5.00
C THR A 52 17.15 -5.12 5.81
N PRO A 53 17.06 -4.02 6.61
CA PRO A 53 15.82 -3.71 7.32
C PRO A 53 14.63 -3.45 6.39
N VAL A 54 14.85 -2.84 5.23
CA VAL A 54 13.80 -2.60 4.22
C VAL A 54 13.37 -3.92 3.57
N LYS A 55 14.33 -4.81 3.27
CA LYS A 55 14.04 -6.18 2.79
C LYS A 55 13.22 -6.96 3.80
N LEU A 56 13.50 -6.82 5.10
CA LEU A 56 12.74 -7.48 6.15
C LEU A 56 11.28 -7.01 6.17
N VAL A 57 11.03 -5.70 6.07
CA VAL A 57 9.66 -5.16 5.96
C VAL A 57 8.96 -5.72 4.72
N ALA A 58 9.61 -5.70 3.55
CA ALA A 58 9.05 -6.25 2.31
C ALA A 58 8.72 -7.76 2.43
N LYS A 59 9.61 -8.54 3.07
CA LYS A 59 9.40 -9.98 3.32
C LYS A 59 8.19 -10.22 4.23
N ARG A 60 8.03 -9.42 5.29
CA ARG A 60 6.90 -9.52 6.23
C ARG A 60 5.57 -9.24 5.53
N LEU A 61 5.52 -8.20 4.70
CA LEU A 61 4.33 -7.87 3.89
C LEU A 61 4.01 -8.97 2.88
N LEU A 62 5.00 -9.47 2.14
CA LEU A 62 4.80 -10.57 1.19
C LEU A 62 4.23 -11.84 1.83
N GLY A 63 4.66 -12.15 3.06
CA GLY A 63 4.23 -13.35 3.78
C GLY A 63 2.87 -13.22 4.47
N SER A 64 2.39 -12.00 4.72
CA SER A 64 1.24 -11.75 5.61
C SER A 64 0.08 -10.99 4.95
N SER A 65 0.32 -10.28 3.85
CA SER A 65 -0.71 -9.51 3.14
C SER A 65 -1.58 -10.42 2.28
N GLU A 66 -2.89 -10.19 2.29
CA GLU A 66 -3.81 -10.83 1.35
C GLU A 66 -3.68 -10.22 -0.05
N ARG A 67 -3.74 -11.05 -1.10
CA ARG A 67 -3.74 -10.54 -2.48
C ARG A 67 -5.13 -10.03 -2.85
N ARG A 68 -5.26 -8.71 -3.00
CA ARG A 68 -6.51 -8.03 -3.34
C ARG A 68 -6.28 -6.97 -4.41
N GLY A 69 -7.26 -6.80 -5.29
CA GLY A 69 -7.18 -5.90 -6.44
C GLY A 69 -8.56 -5.52 -6.95
N ILE A 70 -8.60 -4.78 -8.06
CA ILE A 70 -9.84 -4.27 -8.66
C ILE A 70 -10.30 -5.19 -9.80
N PHE A 71 -11.53 -5.70 -9.72
CA PHE A 71 -12.13 -6.53 -10.75
C PHE A 71 -12.74 -5.70 -11.89
N GLY A 72 -12.59 -6.15 -13.14
CA GLY A 72 -13.42 -5.71 -14.28
C GLY A 72 -12.87 -4.59 -15.18
N PHE A 73 -11.60 -4.20 -15.09
CA PHE A 73 -11.04 -3.02 -15.78
C PHE A 73 -9.99 -3.34 -16.85
N ALA A 74 -10.24 -4.34 -17.70
CA ALA A 74 -9.28 -4.75 -18.74
C ALA A 74 -8.85 -3.62 -19.71
N GLY A 75 -9.67 -2.57 -19.86
CA GLY A 75 -9.37 -1.42 -20.72
C GLY A 75 -8.38 -0.40 -20.14
N ALA A 76 -8.06 -0.44 -18.84
CA ALA A 76 -7.14 0.50 -18.18
C ALA A 76 -5.75 -0.12 -17.99
N GLY A 77 -5.30 -0.99 -18.89
CA GLY A 77 -4.16 -1.87 -18.64
C GLY A 77 -4.59 -3.07 -17.79
N ARG A 78 -4.00 -4.24 -18.05
CA ARG A 78 -4.41 -5.55 -17.50
C ARG A 78 -4.85 -5.46 -16.03
N ALA A 79 -6.17 -5.46 -15.78
CA ALA A 79 -6.73 -5.30 -14.44
C ALA A 79 -6.23 -6.37 -13.47
N TYR A 80 -6.16 -6.03 -12.19
CA TYR A 80 -5.83 -7.01 -11.15
C TYR A 80 -6.97 -7.99 -10.95
N SER A 81 -6.90 -9.11 -11.68
CA SER A 81 -7.70 -10.30 -11.43
C SER A 81 -6.82 -11.37 -10.79
N GLY A 82 -7.11 -11.69 -9.53
CA GLY A 82 -6.72 -12.94 -8.87
C GLY A 82 -7.99 -13.73 -8.57
N PHE A 83 -7.95 -15.05 -8.74
CA PHE A 83 -9.09 -15.95 -8.49
C PHE A 83 -9.74 -15.66 -7.12
N GLY A 84 -11.00 -15.20 -7.13
CA GLY A 84 -11.90 -15.20 -5.97
C GLY A 84 -11.79 -14.08 -4.91
N GLN A 85 -10.92 -13.06 -5.05
CA GLN A 85 -10.68 -12.09 -3.95
C GLN A 85 -10.54 -10.60 -4.36
N GLY A 86 -11.07 -10.19 -5.53
CA GLY A 86 -11.07 -8.78 -5.95
C GLY A 86 -12.26 -7.98 -5.40
N VAL A 87 -12.10 -6.66 -5.27
CA VAL A 87 -13.23 -5.74 -5.04
C VAL A 87 -13.87 -5.37 -6.37
N LEU A 88 -15.21 -5.33 -6.41
CA LEU A 88 -15.91 -4.70 -7.53
C LEU A 88 -15.62 -3.20 -7.48
N ALA A 89 -15.17 -2.63 -8.59
CA ALA A 89 -14.87 -1.21 -8.60
C ALA A 89 -16.15 -0.39 -8.43
N SER A 90 -16.07 0.64 -7.60
CA SER A 90 -17.05 1.71 -7.60
C SER A 90 -16.93 2.58 -8.86
N GLU A 91 -17.92 3.42 -9.11
CA GLU A 91 -17.87 4.42 -10.19
C GLU A 91 -16.67 5.38 -10.04
N ALA A 92 -16.32 5.76 -8.81
CA ALA A 92 -15.16 6.60 -8.53
C ALA A 92 -13.85 5.90 -8.89
N MET A 93 -13.69 4.62 -8.49
CA MET A 93 -12.54 3.81 -8.89
C MET A 93 -12.44 3.69 -10.41
N ALA A 94 -13.56 3.38 -11.07
CA ALA A 94 -13.65 3.27 -12.52
C ALA A 94 -13.25 4.57 -13.24
N SER A 95 -13.71 5.71 -12.74
CA SER A 95 -13.41 7.04 -13.26
C SER A 95 -11.92 7.37 -13.14
N THR A 96 -11.33 7.09 -11.97
CA THR A 96 -9.89 7.30 -11.75
C THR A 96 -9.04 6.45 -12.70
N LEU A 97 -9.35 5.16 -12.85
CA LEU A 97 -8.62 4.26 -13.75
C LEU A 97 -8.73 4.69 -15.22
N LYS A 98 -9.92 5.11 -15.68
CA LYS A 98 -10.13 5.60 -17.06
C LYS A 98 -9.48 6.95 -17.33
N GLY A 99 -9.30 7.77 -16.29
CA GLY A 99 -8.74 9.12 -16.40
C GLY A 99 -7.21 9.17 -16.41
N CYS A 100 -6.52 8.03 -16.32
CA CYS A 100 -5.07 7.95 -16.25
C CYS A 100 -4.48 7.15 -17.41
N THR A 101 -3.32 7.59 -17.90
CA THR A 101 -2.55 6.86 -18.92
C THR A 101 -1.62 5.87 -18.25
N ILE A 102 -1.75 4.60 -18.62
CA ILE A 102 -0.85 3.51 -18.22
C ILE A 102 -0.03 3.10 -19.45
N GLU A 103 1.30 3.17 -19.33
CA GLU A 103 2.22 2.87 -20.44
C GLU A 103 2.73 1.43 -20.29
N GLU A 104 2.34 0.56 -21.23
CA GLU A 104 2.77 -0.84 -21.26
C GLU A 104 4.29 -0.97 -21.40
N ARG A 105 4.85 -2.03 -20.80
CA ARG A 105 6.29 -2.33 -20.81
C ARG A 105 6.48 -3.84 -20.97
N GLU A 106 7.45 -4.23 -21.81
CA GLU A 106 7.58 -5.60 -22.33
C GLU A 106 7.80 -6.66 -21.22
N ASP A 107 8.65 -6.37 -20.23
CA ASP A 107 9.04 -7.35 -19.18
C ASP A 107 8.93 -6.80 -17.75
N ARG A 108 8.06 -5.82 -17.52
CA ARG A 108 7.93 -5.18 -16.21
C ARG A 108 6.54 -4.59 -16.02
N ILE A 109 6.23 -4.25 -14.78
CA ILE A 109 5.00 -3.53 -14.44
C ILE A 109 4.88 -2.29 -15.35
N PRO A 110 3.74 -2.11 -16.04
CA PRO A 110 3.44 -0.91 -16.81
C PRO A 110 3.62 0.35 -15.97
N ARG A 111 4.13 1.40 -16.61
CA ARG A 111 4.40 2.66 -15.91
C ARG A 111 3.12 3.21 -15.28
N ASN A 112 3.23 3.69 -14.05
CA ASN A 112 2.15 4.28 -13.25
C ASN A 112 1.00 3.31 -12.91
N ARG A 113 1.04 2.03 -13.31
CA ARG A 113 -0.08 1.11 -13.05
C ARG A 113 -0.29 0.90 -11.56
N THR A 114 0.79 0.60 -10.81
CA THR A 114 0.73 0.47 -9.35
C THR A 114 0.09 1.71 -8.74
N ASP A 115 0.65 2.89 -8.99
CA ASP A 115 0.23 4.13 -8.34
C ASP A 115 -1.22 4.51 -8.69
N VAL A 116 -1.61 4.38 -9.97
CA VAL A 116 -2.98 4.65 -10.45
C VAL A 116 -3.99 3.70 -9.81
N PHE A 117 -3.66 2.42 -9.69
CA PHE A 117 -4.56 1.46 -9.06
C PHE A 117 -4.61 1.64 -7.54
N LEU A 118 -3.51 1.97 -6.88
CA LEU A 118 -3.52 2.33 -5.46
C LEU A 118 -4.38 3.58 -5.22
N ALA A 119 -4.23 4.61 -6.05
CA ALA A 119 -5.06 5.81 -6.00
C ALA A 119 -6.55 5.46 -6.14
N ALA A 120 -6.92 4.58 -7.08
CA ALA A 120 -8.30 4.11 -7.19
C ALA A 120 -8.75 3.35 -5.94
N LEU A 121 -7.97 2.38 -5.44
CA LEU A 121 -8.29 1.60 -4.24
C LEU A 121 -8.55 2.48 -3.01
N SER A 122 -7.96 3.67 -2.94
CA SER A 122 -8.13 4.61 -1.82
C SER A 122 -9.58 5.02 -1.52
N TYR A 123 -10.53 4.84 -2.45
CA TYR A 123 -11.94 5.12 -2.20
C TYR A 123 -12.63 4.10 -1.28
N GLY A 124 -12.01 2.95 -1.02
CA GLY A 124 -12.56 1.91 -0.13
C GLY A 124 -11.53 1.23 0.77
N ALA A 125 -10.29 1.69 0.72
CA ALA A 125 -9.15 1.17 1.47
C ALA A 125 -8.20 2.30 1.85
N VAL A 126 -7.31 2.03 2.79
CA VAL A 126 -6.23 2.95 3.15
C VAL A 126 -5.02 2.70 2.28
N ILE A 127 -4.44 3.77 1.74
CA ILE A 127 -3.16 3.71 1.04
C ILE A 127 -2.12 4.49 1.87
N LEU A 128 -1.04 3.83 2.24
CA LEU A 128 0.16 4.49 2.77
C LEU A 128 1.16 4.67 1.63
N THR A 129 1.41 5.91 1.25
CA THR A 129 2.39 6.28 0.20
C THR A 129 3.02 7.63 0.47
N ASN A 130 4.32 7.74 0.22
CA ASN A 130 5.04 9.02 0.21
C ASN A 130 5.03 9.68 -1.17
N ASP A 131 4.46 9.03 -2.18
CA ASP A 131 4.31 9.63 -3.51
C ASP A 131 3.35 10.82 -3.45
N LYS A 132 3.77 11.91 -4.10
CA LYS A 132 3.02 13.16 -4.27
C LYS A 132 2.47 13.30 -5.69
N GLY A 133 2.44 12.20 -6.44
CA GLY A 133 1.90 12.10 -7.78
C GLY A 133 0.50 12.70 -7.92
N SER A 134 0.21 13.22 -9.11
CA SER A 134 -1.05 13.92 -9.38
C SER A 134 -2.29 13.05 -9.17
N HIS A 135 -2.19 11.73 -9.41
CA HIS A 135 -3.28 10.78 -9.18
C HIS A 135 -3.64 10.69 -7.69
N PHE A 136 -2.66 10.67 -6.76
CA PHE A 136 -2.94 10.64 -5.32
C PHE A 136 -3.54 11.95 -4.82
N ASN A 137 -3.05 13.10 -5.32
CA ASN A 137 -3.61 14.40 -4.94
C ASN A 137 -5.07 14.56 -5.39
N LYS A 138 -5.39 14.08 -6.60
CA LYS A 138 -6.76 14.11 -7.13
C LYS A 138 -7.70 13.26 -6.27
N VAL A 139 -7.35 12.00 -6.00
CA VAL A 139 -8.24 11.13 -5.22
C VAL A 139 -8.40 11.61 -3.77
N LYS A 140 -7.37 12.20 -3.16
CA LYS A 140 -7.48 12.84 -1.82
C LYS A 140 -8.52 13.95 -1.81
N ALA A 141 -8.51 14.82 -2.82
CA ALA A 141 -9.50 15.90 -2.95
C ALA A 141 -10.93 15.35 -3.12
N ASP A 142 -11.05 14.17 -3.72
CA ASP A 142 -12.32 13.47 -3.95
C ASP A 142 -12.70 12.50 -2.81
N GLY A 143 -12.04 12.57 -1.65
CA GLY A 143 -12.38 11.78 -0.45
C GLY A 143 -11.70 10.41 -0.33
N GLY A 144 -10.71 10.10 -1.17
CA GLY A 144 -9.87 8.91 -1.06
C GLY A 144 -8.95 8.94 0.16
N GLN A 145 -8.77 7.78 0.81
CA GLN A 145 -7.97 7.61 2.02
C GLN A 145 -6.50 7.32 1.69
N VAL A 146 -5.74 8.39 1.48
CA VAL A 146 -4.31 8.31 1.17
C VAL A 146 -3.52 9.11 2.20
N TYR A 147 -2.55 8.47 2.86
CA TYR A 147 -1.74 9.07 3.90
C TYR A 147 -0.25 8.83 3.66
N SER A 148 0.55 9.86 3.90
CA SER A 148 2.01 9.77 3.86
C SER A 148 2.60 9.45 5.22
N TRP A 149 3.85 8.97 5.25
CA TRP A 149 4.51 8.65 6.50
C TRP A 149 4.56 9.85 7.47
N ILE A 150 4.90 11.04 6.95
CA ILE A 150 4.97 12.26 7.77
C ILE A 150 3.63 12.61 8.43
N GLN A 151 2.52 12.31 7.75
CA GLN A 151 1.20 12.44 8.35
C GLN A 151 1.04 11.41 9.47
N VAL A 152 1.26 10.12 9.18
CA VAL A 152 1.11 9.04 10.17
C VAL A 152 1.96 9.29 11.43
N SER A 153 3.24 9.64 11.28
CA SER A 153 4.15 9.86 12.41
C SER A 153 3.82 11.10 13.26
N GLY A 154 3.04 12.05 12.74
CA GLY A 154 2.70 13.30 13.43
C GLY A 154 1.25 13.40 13.91
N SER A 155 0.42 12.37 13.73
CA SER A 155 -1.04 12.50 13.78
C SER A 155 -1.73 12.02 15.06
N HIS A 156 -1.06 12.12 16.20
CA HIS A 156 -1.66 11.73 17.49
C HIS A 156 -2.95 12.51 17.82
N ASP A 157 -3.04 13.77 17.38
CA ASP A 157 -4.18 14.67 17.62
C ASP A 157 -4.99 15.01 16.35
N SER A 158 -4.79 14.29 15.25
CA SER A 158 -5.53 14.53 14.00
C SER A 158 -7.03 14.40 14.22
N VAL A 159 -7.85 15.28 13.63
CA VAL A 159 -9.32 15.15 13.64
C VAL A 159 -9.82 14.06 12.69
N ASP A 160 -8.97 13.58 11.79
CA ASP A 160 -9.24 12.40 10.96
C ASP A 160 -9.00 11.13 11.79
N GLU A 161 -10.09 10.46 12.17
CA GLU A 161 -10.04 9.25 12.99
C GLU A 161 -9.35 8.07 12.27
N THR A 162 -9.41 8.01 10.93
CA THR A 162 -8.70 6.97 10.18
C THR A 162 -7.20 7.17 10.32
N LEU A 163 -6.72 8.40 10.08
CA LEU A 163 -5.31 8.74 10.24
C LEU A 163 -4.83 8.54 11.68
N ARG A 164 -5.65 8.94 12.67
CA ARG A 164 -5.35 8.75 14.09
C ARG A 164 -5.26 7.27 14.47
N SER A 165 -6.16 6.44 13.96
CA SER A 165 -6.18 5.01 14.22
C SER A 165 -4.96 4.30 13.60
N ILE A 166 -4.56 4.68 12.38
CA ILE A 166 -3.31 4.21 11.75
C ILE A 166 -2.10 4.64 12.60
N ALA A 167 -2.04 5.90 13.01
CA ALA A 167 -0.94 6.41 13.83
C ALA A 167 -0.79 5.64 15.15
N ARG A 168 -1.91 5.36 15.85
CA ARG A 168 -1.91 4.54 17.07
C ARG A 168 -1.38 3.12 16.81
N ALA A 169 -1.84 2.47 15.75
CA ALA A 169 -1.40 1.12 15.37
C ALA A 169 0.12 1.07 15.11
N VAL A 170 0.63 2.04 14.35
CA VAL A 170 2.06 2.17 14.03
C VAL A 170 2.88 2.45 15.29
N SER A 171 2.47 3.41 16.12
CA SER A 171 3.19 3.76 17.36
C SER A 171 3.23 2.61 18.37
N ALA A 172 2.16 1.81 18.49
CA ALA A 172 2.11 0.67 19.40
C ALA A 172 3.13 -0.43 19.04
N ALA A 173 3.57 -0.49 17.78
CA ALA A 173 4.53 -1.46 17.29
C ALA A 173 5.98 -0.93 17.20
N ALA A 174 6.30 0.19 17.85
CA ALA A 174 7.65 0.72 17.90
C ALA A 174 8.68 -0.33 18.38
N GLY A 175 9.77 -0.49 17.62
CA GLY A 175 10.82 -1.47 17.92
C GLY A 175 10.38 -2.93 17.78
N SER A 176 9.31 -3.24 17.05
CA SER A 176 8.87 -4.62 16.76
C SER A 176 9.64 -5.29 15.63
N LEU A 177 10.26 -4.51 14.73
CA LEU A 177 10.97 -5.05 13.58
C LEU A 177 12.17 -5.89 14.03
N GLY A 178 12.19 -7.17 13.65
CA GLY A 178 13.25 -8.10 14.01
C GLY A 178 13.04 -8.87 15.34
N LYS A 179 11.92 -8.66 16.05
CA LYS A 179 11.62 -9.37 17.32
C LYS A 179 10.94 -10.72 17.16
N THR A 180 10.67 -11.20 15.94
CA THR A 180 9.93 -12.44 15.70
C THR A 180 10.77 -13.52 15.01
N GLY A 181 11.42 -14.36 15.84
CA GLY A 181 11.64 -15.81 15.67
C GLY A 181 12.58 -16.31 14.57
N GLU A 182 13.88 -16.38 14.87
CA GLU A 182 14.60 -17.67 14.78
C GLU A 182 14.53 -18.27 16.19
N ASP A 183 13.64 -19.25 16.38
CA ASP A 183 13.64 -20.29 17.42
C ASP A 183 12.73 -21.42 16.91
#